data_AF-A0A2X2SVV2-F1
#
_entry.id   AF-A0A2X2SVV2-F1
#
_cell.length_a   1.000
_cell.length_b   1.000
_cell.length_c   1.000
_cell.angle_alpha   90.00
_cell.angle_beta   90.00
_cell.angle_gamma   90.00
#
_symmetry.space_group_name_H-M   'P 1'
#
loop_
_entity.id
_entity.type
_entity.pdbx_description
1 polymer ?
#
loop_
_entity_poly.entity_id
_entity_poly.type
_entity_poly.pdbx_seq_one_letter_code
_entity_poly.pdbx_strand_id
1 'polypeptide(L)' 'MVIDMQNGVLESPRRAREQTTARINQLIDVAEKVIFIQHHEAELQPGSEAFDIIPELHRPAGRCM' A
#
# COMPACT_ATOMS: atom_id res chain seq x y z
N MET A 1 -1.01 -6.83 7.98
CA MET A 1 -0.47 -7.15 6.63
C MET A 1 -1.29 -6.40 5.61
N VAL A 2 -0.66 -5.75 4.64
CA VAL A 2 -1.30 -4.94 3.59
C VAL A 2 -0.80 -5.45 2.24
N ILE A 3 -1.69 -5.68 1.29
CA ILE A 3 -1.39 -6.40 0.05
C ILE A 3 -1.79 -5.54 -1.15
N ASP A 4 -0.88 -5.39 -2.12
CA ASP A 4 -1.12 -4.84 -3.47
C ASP A 4 -1.84 -3.49 -3.48
N MET A 5 -1.42 -2.61 -2.56
CA MET A 5 -1.86 -1.22 -2.49
C MET A 5 -0.85 -0.31 -3.20
N GLN A 6 -0.56 -0.62 -4.47
CA GLN A 6 0.38 0.12 -5.33
C GLN A 6 -0.35 0.99 -6.35
N ASN A 7 0.32 1.99 -6.90
CA ASN A 7 -0.28 2.93 -7.87
C ASN A 7 -0.80 2.22 -9.13
N GLY A 8 0.03 1.40 -9.79
CA GLY A 8 -0.33 0.70 -11.03
C GLY A 8 -1.48 -0.29 -10.85
N VAL A 9 -1.57 -0.87 -9.66
CA VAL A 9 -2.63 -1.82 -9.27
C VAL A 9 -4.01 -1.12 -9.09
N LEU A 10 -4.01 0.21 -8.92
CA LEU A 10 -5.21 1.02 -8.71
C LEU A 10 -5.57 1.92 -9.91
N GLU A 11 -4.89 1.77 -11.05
CA GLU A 11 -5.24 2.49 -12.30
C GLU A 11 -6.63 2.09 -12.83
N SER A 12 -7.07 0.87 -12.53
CA SER A 12 -8.47 0.47 -12.69
C SER A 12 -9.33 0.98 -11.53
N PRO A 13 -10.50 1.61 -11.78
CA PRO A 13 -11.35 2.14 -10.71
C PRO A 13 -11.71 1.07 -9.69
N ARG A 14 -11.19 1.21 -8.47
CA ARG A 14 -11.60 0.36 -7.34
C ARG A 14 -12.74 1.01 -6.60
N ARG A 15 -13.73 0.19 -6.24
CA ARG A 15 -14.87 0.62 -5.42
C ARG A 15 -14.34 1.18 -4.09
N ALA A 16 -14.72 2.42 -3.78
CA ALA A 16 -14.46 3.08 -2.50
C ALA A 16 -12.98 3.13 -2.07
N ARG A 17 -12.07 3.55 -2.96
CA ARG A 17 -10.64 3.74 -2.68
C ARG A 17 -10.41 4.50 -1.37
N GLU A 18 -10.98 5.70 -1.23
CA GLU A 18 -10.80 6.56 -0.05
C GLU A 18 -11.28 5.89 1.26
N GLN A 19 -12.43 5.23 1.23
CA GLN A 19 -12.94 4.54 2.43
C GLN A 19 -12.10 3.31 2.79
N THR A 20 -11.53 2.66 1.78
CA THR A 20 -10.66 1.49 1.95
C THR A 20 -9.32 1.92 2.54
N THR A 21 -8.69 2.97 2.01
CA THR A 21 -7.43 3.50 2.54
C THR A 21 -7.60 4.02 3.96
N ALA A 22 -8.69 4.73 4.26
CA ALA A 22 -8.98 5.19 5.62
C ALA A 22 -9.07 4.04 6.63
N ARG A 23 -9.75 2.94 6.28
CA ARG A 23 -9.85 1.75 7.15
C ARG A 23 -8.51 1.03 7.30
N ILE A 24 -7.73 0.92 6.23
CA ILE A 24 -6.40 0.32 6.29
C ILE A 24 -5.49 1.14 7.21
N ASN A 25 -5.54 2.47 7.14
CA ASN A 25 -4.75 3.34 8.03
C ASN A 25 -5.12 3.15 9.50
N GLN A 26 -6.41 3.06 9.83
CA GLN A 26 -6.85 2.74 11.20
C GLN A 26 -6.26 1.43 11.72
N LEU A 27 -6.15 0.41 10.85
CA LEU A 27 -5.53 -0.87 11.20
C LEU A 27 -4.01 -0.76 11.33
N ILE A 28 -3.36 0.03 10.47
CA ILE A 28 -1.91 0.30 10.53
C ILE A 28 -1.55 0.99 11.84
N ASP A 29 -2.34 1.98 12.26
CA ASP A 29 -2.05 2.81 13.45
C ASP A 29 -2.07 2.01 14.76
N VAL A 30 -2.86 0.95 14.83
CA VAL A 30 -2.96 0.08 16.02
C VAL A 30 -2.12 -1.19 15.93
N ALA A 31 -1.54 -1.49 14.77
CA ALA A 31 -0.75 -2.69 14.56
C ALA A 31 0.68 -2.51 15.09
N GLU A 32 1.15 -3.48 15.88
CA GLU A 32 2.55 -3.51 16.34
C GLU A 32 3.53 -3.68 15.17
N LYS A 33 3.15 -4.49 14.18
CA LYS A 33 3.94 -4.77 12.99
C LYS A 33 3.08 -4.73 11.74
N VAL A 34 3.55 -4.00 10.74
CA VAL A 34 2.93 -3.91 9.42
C VAL A 34 3.89 -4.47 8.39
N ILE A 35 3.40 -5.42 7.59
CA ILE A 35 4.12 -6.00 6.45
C ILE A 35 3.35 -5.62 5.20
N PHE A 36 4.03 -4.97 4.26
CA PHE A 36 3.51 -4.67 2.93
C PHE A 36 3.95 -5.77 1.97
N ILE A 37 3.00 -6.27 1.19
CA ILE A 37 3.23 -7.20 0.08
C ILE A 37 2.91 -6.44 -1.19
N GLN A 38 3.86 -6.46 -2.14
CA GLN A 38 3.77 -5.77 -3.42
C GLN A 38 3.84 -6.80 -4.54
N HIS A 39 2.96 -6.64 -5.52
CA HIS A 39 2.97 -7.40 -6.76
C HIS A 39 4.06 -6.87 -7.68
N HIS A 40 4.69 -7.80 -8.41
CA HIS A 40 5.69 -7.49 -9.43
C HIS A 40 5.36 -8.25 -10.71
N GLU A 41 5.16 -7.50 -11.78
CA GLU A 41 5.04 -7.99 -13.16
C GLU A 41 5.65 -6.98 -14.14
N ALA A 42 5.68 -7.30 -15.43
CA ALA A 42 6.39 -6.52 -16.43
C ALA A 42 6.02 -5.03 -16.48
N GLU A 43 4.78 -4.66 -16.12
CA GLU A 43 4.28 -3.28 -16.05
C GLU A 43 4.38 -2.66 -14.65
N LEU A 44 4.68 -3.46 -13.62
CA LEU A 44 4.77 -3.08 -12.20
C LEU A 44 6.20 -3.31 -11.66
N GLN A 45 7.20 -2.79 -12.36
CA GLN A 45 8.61 -3.03 -12.04
C GLN A 45 9.10 -2.24 -10.82
N PRO A 46 9.92 -2.83 -9.93
CA PRO A 46 10.59 -2.13 -8.84
C PRO A 46 11.33 -0.88 -9.34
N GLY A 47 11.09 0.25 -8.67
CA GLY A 47 11.66 1.55 -9.04
C GLY A 47 10.81 2.38 -10.01
N SER A 48 9.70 1.83 -10.51
CA SER A 48 8.68 2.62 -11.22
C SER A 48 7.67 3.24 -10.24
N GLU A 49 7.08 4.38 -10.61
CA GLU A 49 6.00 5.00 -9.81
C GLU A 49 4.79 4.09 -9.67
N ALA A 50 4.51 3.26 -10.68
CA ALA A 50 3.45 2.25 -10.64
C ALA A 50 3.66 1.22 -9.52
N PHE A 51 4.92 0.87 -9.23
CA PHE A 51 5.27 -0.08 -8.18
C PHE A 51 5.17 0.51 -6.77
N ASP A 52 5.19 1.84 -6.62
CA ASP A 52 5.13 2.46 -5.31
C ASP A 52 3.80 2.21 -4.61
N ILE A 53 3.88 1.96 -3.30
CA ILE A 53 2.70 1.93 -2.43
C ILE A 53 2.03 3.30 -2.51
N ILE A 54 0.71 3.32 -2.59
CA ILE A 54 -0.04 4.56 -2.70
C ILE A 54 0.25 5.54 -1.55
N PRO A 55 0.31 6.85 -1.83
CA PRO A 55 0.68 7.85 -0.83
C PRO A 55 -0.35 8.00 0.30
N GLU A 56 -1.59 7.55 0.08
CA GLU A 56 -2.66 7.62 1.09
C GLU A 56 -2.46 6.64 2.25
N LEU A 57 -1.58 5.64 2.14
CA LEU A 57 -1.32 4.68 3.21
C LEU A 57 -0.23 5.17 4.17
N HIS A 58 -0.51 5.07 5.47
CA HIS A 58 0.49 5.30 6.50
C HIS A 58 1.62 4.28 6.38
N ARG A 59 2.86 4.76 6.35
CA ARG A 59 4.06 3.92 6.41
C ARG A 59 4.66 4.09 7.79
N PRO A 60 4.39 3.18 8.75
CA PRO A 60 5.04 3.26 10.04
C PRO A 60 6.54 3.23 9.79
N ALA A 61 7.27 4.23 10.28
CA ALA A 61 8.72 4.29 10.14
C ALA A 61 9.26 2.94 10.59
N GLY A 62 10.02 2.28 9.71
CA GLY A 62 10.60 0.98 10.00
C GLY A 62 11.22 1.08 11.39
N ARG A 63 10.65 0.37 12.35
CA ARG A 63 11.20 0.34 13.70
C ARG A 63 12.46 -0.53 13.59
N CYS A 64 13.53 0.08 13.08
CA CYS A 64 14.88 -0.41 13.20
C CYS A 64 15.20 -0.32 14.69
N MET A 65 15.03 -1.43 15.40
CA MET A 65 15.80 -1.73 16.59
C MET A 65 16.77 -2.85 16.24
#